data_AF-A0A2D5PIN6-F1
#
_entry.id   AF-A0A2D5PIN6-F1
#
_cell.length_a   1.000
_cell.length_b   1.000
_cell.length_c   1.000
_cell.angle_alpha   90.00
_cell.angle_beta   90.00
_cell.angle_gamma   90.00
#
_symmetry.space_group_name_H-M   'P 1'
#
loop_
_entity.id
_entity.type
_entity.pdbx_description
1 polymer ?
#
loop_
_entity_poly.entity_id
_entity_poly.type
_entity_poly.pdbx_seq_one_letter_code
_entity_poly.pdbx_strand_id
1 'polypeptide(L)' 'MRLRAYTVNGIVVFAGRGTEAKSLAAPRIRPVEEWREDVGAWVALRAERAPELDHQWDESRTSPYIQEPA' A
#
# COMPACT_ATOMS: atom_id res chain seq x y z
N MET A 1 5.85 -14.96 -7.91
CA MET A 1 5.99 -13.52 -8.26
C MET A 1 6.54 -12.83 -7.02
N ARG A 2 7.62 -12.04 -7.14
CA ARG A 2 8.15 -11.28 -5.99
C ARG A 2 7.40 -9.95 -5.85
N LEU A 3 6.80 -9.71 -4.69
CA LEU A 3 6.16 -8.44 -4.38
C LEU A 3 7.22 -7.37 -4.09
N ARG A 4 6.84 -6.11 -4.29
CA ARG A 4 7.70 -4.94 -4.13
C ARG A 4 7.14 -4.05 -3.03
N ALA A 5 8.01 -3.46 -2.22
CA ALA A 5 7.58 -2.55 -1.17
C ALA A 5 7.16 -1.17 -1.72
N TYR A 6 6.01 -0.70 -1.27
CA TYR A 6 5.49 0.64 -1.55
C TYR A 6 5.07 1.30 -0.25
N THR A 7 5.32 2.60 -0.13
CA THR A 7 4.86 3.42 0.98
C THR A 7 3.63 4.22 0.54
N VAL A 8 2.56 4.14 1.31
CA VAL A 8 1.30 4.84 1.07
C VAL A 8 0.93 5.57 2.36
N ASN A 9 1.14 6.89 2.41
CA ASN A 9 0.89 7.71 3.61
C ASN A 9 1.52 7.12 4.89
N GLY A 10 2.78 6.68 4.81
CA GLY A 10 3.50 6.06 5.91
C GLY A 10 3.23 4.56 6.14
N ILE A 11 2.25 3.96 5.46
CA ILE A 11 1.98 2.52 5.52
C ILE A 11 2.84 1.80 4.49
N VAL A 12 3.56 0.75 4.91
CA VAL A 12 4.33 -0.11 4.01
C VAL A 12 3.44 -1.23 3.48
N VAL A 13 3.41 -1.39 2.15
CA VAL A 13 2.61 -2.38 1.45
C VAL A 13 3.48 -3.13 0.45
N PHE A 14 3.46 -4.45 0.50
CA PHE A 14 4.07 -5.29 -0.53
C PHE A 14 3.03 -5.59 -1.60
N ALA A 15 3.28 -5.18 -2.84
CA ALA A 15 2.35 -5.37 -3.95
C ALA A 15 3.10 -5.57 -5.29
N GLY A 16 2.39 -5.98 -6.34
CA GLY A 16 2.99 -6.06 -7.68
C GLY A 16 3.23 -4.69 -8.31
N ARG A 17 2.42 -3.69 -7.94
CA ARG A 17 2.44 -2.32 -8.46
C ARG A 17 1.84 -1.32 -7.48
N GLY A 18 2.15 -0.04 -7.66
CA GLY A 18 1.69 1.03 -6.77
C GLY A 18 0.16 1.15 -6.67
N THR A 19 -0.58 0.91 -7.75
CA THR A 19 -2.05 0.97 -7.72
C THR A 19 -2.66 -0.08 -6.77
N GLU A 20 -2.10 -1.28 -6.73
CA GLU A 20 -2.53 -2.34 -5.80
C GLU A 20 -2.18 -1.97 -4.36
N ALA A 21 -0.97 -1.45 -4.13
CA ALA A 21 -0.57 -0.98 -2.82
C ALA A 21 -1.51 0.12 -2.29
N LYS A 22 -1.85 1.09 -3.14
CA LYS A 22 -2.80 2.16 -2.82
C LYS A 22 -4.18 1.61 -2.49
N SER A 23 -4.73 0.73 -3.32
CA SER A 23 -6.07 0.15 -3.10
C SER A 23 -6.14 -0.63 -1.79
N LEU A 24 -5.06 -1.28 -1.38
CA LEU A 24 -5.00 -2.03 -0.13
C LEU A 24 -4.84 -1.13 1.09
N ALA A 25 -4.01 -0.08 1.00
CA ALA A 25 -3.77 0.85 2.10
C ALA A 25 -4.88 1.88 2.31
N ALA A 26 -5.58 2.30 1.25
CA ALA A 26 -6.57 3.39 1.33
C ALA A 26 -7.65 3.15 2.41
N PRO A 27 -8.23 1.94 2.58
CA PRO A 27 -9.18 1.66 3.65
C PRO A 27 -8.58 1.71 5.07
N ARG A 28 -7.26 1.52 5.23
CA ARG A 28 -6.58 1.64 6.53
C ARG A 28 -6.28 3.09 6.90
N ILE A 29 -6.12 3.95 5.90
CA ILE A 29 -5.91 5.39 6.09
C ILE A 29 -7.23 6.04 6.48
N ARG A 30 -8.32 5.66 5.80
CA ARG A 30 -9.64 6.25 5.98
C ARG A 30 -10.73 5.30 5.43
N PRO A 31 -11.91 5.23 6.06
CA PRO A 31 -13.06 4.46 5.55
C PRO A 31 -13.46 4.84 4.11
N VAL A 32 -14.07 3.89 3.40
CA VAL A 32 -14.47 4.07 1.99
C VAL A 32 -15.50 5.18 1.85
N GLU A 33 -16.38 5.35 2.83
CA GLU A 33 -17.42 6.38 2.86
C GLU A 33 -16.83 7.79 2.78
N GLU A 34 -15.79 8.08 3.56
CA GLU A 34 -15.13 9.38 3.55
C GLU A 34 -14.36 9.64 2.24
N TRP A 35 -13.87 8.60 1.57
CA TRP A 35 -13.25 8.74 0.24
C TRP A 35 -14.25 9.07 -0.86
N ARG A 36 -15.53 8.69 -0.70
CA ARG A 36 -16.58 9.08 -1.65
C ARG A 36 -16.90 10.57 -1.54
N GLU A 37 -16.79 11.13 -0.34
CA GLU A 37 -17.00 12.54 -0.09
C GLU A 37 -15.80 13.39 -0.54
N ASP A 38 -14.58 12.84 -0.44
CA ASP A 38 -13.34 13.49 -0.89
C ASP A 38 -12.52 12.61 -1.84
N VAL A 39 -13.06 12.45 -3.06
CA VAL A 39 -12.41 11.70 -4.14
C VAL A 39 -11.08 12.34 -4.54
N GLY A 40 -10.95 13.67 -4.40
CA GLY A 40 -9.72 14.40 -4.69
C GLY A 40 -8.56 13.94 -3.81
N ALA A 41 -8.79 13.86 -2.49
CA ALA A 41 -7.81 13.31 -1.56
C ALA A 41 -7.49 11.83 -1.86
N TRP A 42 -8.49 11.03 -2.26
CA TRP A 42 -8.23 9.64 -2.66
C TRP A 42 -7.32 9.58 -3.88
N VAL A 43 -7.59 10.37 -4.93
CA VAL A 43 -6.76 10.42 -6.15
C VAL A 43 -5.36 10.92 -5.83
N ALA A 44 -5.23 11.92 -4.95
CA ALA A 44 -3.95 12.50 -4.52
C ALA A 44 -3.08 11.52 -3.73
N LEU A 45 -3.66 10.49 -3.11
CA LEU A 45 -2.90 9.45 -2.42
C LEU A 45 -1.93 8.74 -3.39
N ARG A 46 -0.64 8.78 -3.08
CA ARG A 46 0.43 8.17 -3.88
C ARG A 46 0.96 6.92 -3.20
N ALA A 47 1.25 5.91 -4.02
CA ALA A 47 2.07 4.78 -3.63
C ALA A 47 3.49 5.02 -4.15
N GLU A 48 4.40 5.31 -3.24
CA GLU A 48 5.80 5.57 -3.55
C GLU A 48 6.59 4.27 -3.47
N ARG A 49 7.51 4.05 -4.40
CA ARG A 49 8.33 2.84 -4.41
C ARG A 49 9.42 2.95 -3.34
N ALA A 50 9.49 1.98 -2.43
CA ALA A 50 10.47 1.92 -1.34
C ALA A 50 11.42 0.70 -1.53
N PRO A 51 12.34 0.72 -2.51
CA PRO A 51 13.21 -0.43 -2.81
C PRO A 51 14.08 -0.85 -1.61
N GLU A 52 14.43 0.08 -0.74
CA GLU A 52 15.17 -0.16 0.49
C GLU A 52 14.47 -1.13 1.45
N LEU A 53 13.14 -1.31 1.34
CA LEU A 53 12.34 -2.22 2.17
C LEU A 53 12.06 -3.59 1.51
N ASP A 54 12.51 -3.83 0.28
CA ASP A 54 12.24 -5.09 -0.45
C ASP A 54 12.80 -6.34 0.22
N HIS A 55 13.79 -6.17 1.10
CA HIS A 55 14.39 -7.25 1.88
C HIS A 55 13.48 -7.72 3.02
N GLN A 56 12.47 -6.93 3.41
CA GLN A 56 11.47 -7.28 4.43
C GLN A 56 10.28 -8.04 3.83
N TRP A 57 10.35 -8.38 2.53
CA TRP A 57 9.35 -9.19 1.87
C TRP A 57 9.31 -10.60 2.48
N ASP A 58 8.10 -11.02 2.84
CA ASP A 58 7.79 -12.36 3.31
C ASP A 58 7.57 -13.27 2.11
N GLU A 59 8.52 -14.17 1.86
CA GLU A 59 8.49 -15.10 0.73
C GLU A 59 7.29 -16.06 0.76
N SER A 60 6.70 -16.29 1.94
CA SER A 60 5.50 -17.12 2.09
C SER A 60 4.23 -16.42 1.60
N ARG A 61 4.27 -15.08 1.46
CA ARG A 61 3.13 -14.27 1.03
C ARG A 61 3.17 -14.01 -0.46
N THR A 62 2.24 -14.64 -1.17
CA THR A 62 2.12 -14.53 -2.63
C THR A 62 1.14 -13.46 -3.11
N SER A 63 0.32 -12.90 -2.22
CA SER A 63 -0.69 -11.86 -2.51
C SER A 63 -0.33 -10.54 -1.82
N PRO A 64 -0.72 -9.38 -2.37
CA PRO A 64 -0.41 -8.09 -1.77
C PRO A 64 -0.85 -7.98 -0.31
N TYR A 65 0.00 -7.40 0.53
CA TYR A 65 -0.25 -7.30 1.97
C TYR A 65 0.34 -6.02 2.57
N ILE A 66 -0.29 -5.55 3.64
CA ILE A 66 0.24 -4.49 4.49
C ILE A 66 1.23 -5.11 5.47
N GLN A 67 2.41 -4.52 5.57
CA GLN A 67 3.35 -4.87 6.62
C GLN A 67 2.88 -4.25 7.93
N GLU A 68 2.70 -5.07 8.96
CA GLU A 68 2.40 -4.58 10.30
C GLU A 68 3.72 -4.14 10.97
N PRO A 69 3.75 -2.99 11.66
CA PRO A 69 4.90 -2.63 12.47
C PRO A 69 5.10 -3.70 13.55
N ALA A 70 6.35 -4.15 13.70
CA ALA A 70 6.76 -5.11 14.73
C ALA A 70 6.66 -4.50 16.13
#